data_AF-A0A915K1B9-F1
#
_entry.id   AF-A0A915K1B9-F1
#
_cell.length_a   1.000
_cell.length_b   1.000
_cell.length_c   1.000
_cell.angle_alpha   90.00
_cell.angle_beta   90.00
_cell.angle_gamma   90.00
#
_symmetry.space_group_name_H-M   'P 1'
#
loop_
_entity.id
_entity.type
_entity.pdbx_description
1 polymer ?
#
loop_
_entity_poly.entity_id
_entity_poly.type
_entity_poly.pdbx_seq_one_letter_code
_entity_poly.pdbx_strand_id
1 'polypeptide(L)'
;MEKSKVPKDIDIAMWVPMKRQGTTTETSNAILFLASDQSSYTTGDIMMVDGGLGISLLMRVAVYLFILIILDRLLLSSENRLLLHIIVVLSGGSDVW
;
A
#
# COMPACT_ATOMS: atom_id res chain seq x y z
N MET A 1 11.05 38.41 -15.96
CA MET A 1 11.07 36.93 -15.97
C MET A 1 10.74 36.48 -14.56
N GLU A 2 9.47 36.25 -14.31
CA GLU A 2 8.90 35.86 -13.04
C GLU A 2 9.31 34.42 -12.74
N LYS A 3 10.20 34.22 -11.77
CA LYS A 3 10.49 32.88 -11.26
C LYS A 3 9.20 32.41 -10.60
N SER A 4 8.50 31.48 -11.25
CA SER A 4 7.31 30.83 -10.72
C SER A 4 7.57 30.41 -9.29
N LYS A 5 6.82 30.99 -8.33
CA LYS A 5 6.76 30.51 -6.95
C LYS A 5 6.16 29.11 -6.98
N VAL A 6 6.99 28.11 -7.27
CA VAL A 6 6.69 26.71 -6.94
C VAL A 6 6.42 26.72 -5.44
N PRO A 7 5.25 26.28 -4.97
CA PRO A 7 4.94 26.25 -3.55
C PRO A 7 6.07 25.54 -2.81
N LYS A 8 6.59 26.20 -1.78
CA LYS A 8 7.66 25.71 -0.92
C LYS A 8 7.32 24.28 -0.50
N ASP A 9 8.18 23.36 -0.91
CA ASP A 9 8.13 21.90 -0.79
C ASP A 9 7.11 21.41 0.25
N ILE A 10 6.12 20.64 -0.20
CA ILE A 10 5.22 19.92 0.70
C ILE A 10 6.11 19.05 1.59
N ASP A 11 6.15 19.35 2.89
CA ASP A 11 6.88 18.51 3.82
C ASP A 11 6.14 17.18 3.97
N ILE A 12 6.61 16.19 3.21
CA ILE A 12 6.01 14.86 3.20
C ILE A 12 6.10 14.19 4.59
N ALA A 13 7.02 14.63 5.46
CA ALA A 13 7.13 14.12 6.82
C ALA A 13 5.87 14.39 7.65
N MET A 14 5.08 15.42 7.31
CA MET A 14 3.81 15.72 7.97
C MET A 14 2.83 14.52 7.90
N TRP A 15 2.85 13.79 6.80
CA TRP A 15 1.96 12.67 6.52
C TRP A 15 2.49 11.34 7.05
N VAL A 16 3.81 11.21 7.22
CA VAL A 16 4.44 10.02 7.81
C VAL A 16 4.15 9.96 9.31
N PRO A 17 3.62 8.85 9.85
CA PRO A 17 3.43 8.71 11.30
C PRO A 17 4.69 8.91 12.13
N MET A 18 5.83 8.42 11.64
CA MET A 18 7.16 8.65 12.26
C MET A 18 7.70 10.09 12.12
N LYS A 19 6.98 10.99 11.43
CA LYS A 19 7.33 12.42 11.28
C LYS A 19 8.72 12.70 10.71
N ARG A 20 9.22 11.79 9.89
CA ARG A 20 10.47 11.95 9.15
C ARG A 20 10.45 11.12 7.87
N GLN A 21 11.35 11.46 6.94
CA GLN A 21 11.64 10.59 5.82
C GLN A 21 12.44 9.36 6.28
N GLY A 22 12.20 8.24 5.60
CA GLY A 22 13.04 7.05 5.70
C GLY A 22 14.40 7.31 5.04
N THR A 23 15.41 6.56 5.48
CA THR A 23 16.76 6.58 4.91
C THR A 23 16.96 5.42 3.93
N THR A 24 17.91 5.57 3.01
CA THR A 24 18.30 4.48 2.10
C THR A 24 18.75 3.24 2.87
N THR A 25 19.43 3.43 4.01
CA THR A 25 19.90 2.35 4.87
C THR A 25 18.76 1.52 5.46
N GLU A 26 17.66 2.16 5.88
CA GLU A 26 16.49 1.46 6.40
C GLU A 26 15.85 0.58 5.32
N THR A 27 15.78 1.08 4.08
CA THR A 27 15.28 0.30 2.94
C THR A 27 16.23 -0.85 2.59
N SER A 28 17.55 -0.60 2.54
CA SER A 28 18.53 -1.65 2.21
C SER A 28 18.57 -2.76 3.25
N ASN A 29 18.35 -2.45 4.54
CA ASN A 29 18.29 -3.46 5.60
C ASN A 29 17.08 -4.38 5.45
N ALA A 30 15.93 -3.86 5.02
CA ALA A 30 14.76 -4.68 4.72
C ALA A 30 15.01 -5.60 3.52
N ILE A 31 15.65 -5.08 2.47
CA ILE A 31 16.07 -5.90 1.32
C ILE A 31 17.06 -6.99 1.76
N LEU A 32 18.04 -6.64 2.61
CA LEU A 32 19.02 -7.60 3.12
C LEU A 32 18.34 -8.71 3.94
N PHE A 33 17.35 -8.37 4.77
CA PHE A 33 16.56 -9.36 5.50
C PHE A 33 15.87 -10.32 4.54
N LEU A 34 15.15 -9.80 3.52
CA LEU A 34 14.45 -10.60 2.51
C LEU A 34 15.39 -11.42 1.62
N ALA A 35 16.64 -11.01 1.45
CA ALA A 35 17.66 -11.76 0.73
C ALA A 35 18.38 -12.80 1.60
N SER A 36 18.19 -12.76 2.91
CA SER A 36 18.88 -13.64 3.86
C SER A 36 18.06 -14.88 4.23
N ASP A 37 18.74 -15.90 4.75
CA ASP A 37 18.12 -17.12 5.30
C ASP A 37 17.14 -16.84 6.44
N GLN A 38 17.20 -15.66 7.07
CA GLN A 38 16.25 -15.25 8.11
C GLN A 38 14.82 -15.10 7.57
N SER A 39 14.67 -14.91 6.26
CA SER A 39 13.39 -14.81 5.58
C SER A 39 12.98 -16.11 4.87
N SER A 40 13.60 -17.24 5.21
CA SER A 40 13.38 -18.56 4.55
C SER A 40 11.93 -19.05 4.51
N TYR A 41 11.05 -18.50 5.35
CA TYR A 41 9.62 -18.81 5.35
C TYR A 41 8.72 -17.63 4.97
N THR A 42 9.30 -16.54 4.45
CA THR A 42 8.58 -15.36 4.00
C THR A 42 8.43 -15.43 2.48
N THR A 43 7.21 -15.70 2.00
CA THR A 43 6.87 -15.70 0.57
C THR A 43 5.49 -15.11 0.35
N GLY A 44 5.28 -14.46 -0.80
CA GLY A 44 4.00 -13.85 -1.18
C GLY A 44 3.58 -12.63 -0.34
N ASP A 45 4.46 -12.14 0.53
CA ASP A 45 4.17 -11.04 1.45
C ASP A 45 4.82 -9.72 1.01
N ILE A 46 4.25 -8.60 1.47
CA ILE A 46 4.70 -7.24 1.18
C ILE A 46 5.24 -6.61 2.47
N MET A 47 6.56 -6.46 2.55
CA MET A 47 7.20 -5.73 3.66
C MET A 47 7.22 -4.22 3.38
N MET A 48 6.35 -3.47 4.05
CA MET A 48 6.33 -2.00 3.96
C MET A 48 7.47 -1.35 4.74
N VAL A 49 8.23 -0.45 4.09
CA VAL A 49 9.28 0.38 4.71
C VAL A 49 8.95 1.87 4.49
N ASP A 50 7.87 2.34 5.10
CA ASP A 50 7.27 3.65 4.80
C ASP A 50 7.01 4.53 6.04
N GLY A 51 7.56 4.14 7.19
CA GLY A 51 7.37 4.86 8.45
C GLY A 51 5.93 4.84 8.98
N GLY A 52 5.13 3.85 8.56
CA GLY A 52 3.76 3.63 9.02
C GLY A 52 2.68 4.23 8.09
N LEU A 53 3.07 4.79 6.95
CA LEU A 53 2.13 5.40 6.00
C LEU A 53 1.06 4.40 5.52
N GLY A 54 1.47 3.20 5.13
CA GLY A 54 0.62 2.16 4.56
C GLY A 54 -0.40 1.58 5.54
N ILE A 55 -0.09 1.55 6.83
CA ILE A 55 -1.03 1.07 7.86
C ILE A 55 -1.88 2.18 8.48
N SER A 56 -1.62 3.45 8.12
CA SER A 56 -2.37 4.57 8.66
C SER A 56 -3.88 4.39 8.42
N LEU A 57 -4.68 4.69 9.44
CA LEU A 57 -6.14 4.52 9.40
C LEU A 57 -6.75 5.23 8.18
N LEU A 58 -6.23 6.42 7.86
CA LEU A 58 -6.66 7.23 6.72
C LEU A 58 -6.44 6.51 5.39
N MET A 59 -5.25 5.95 5.16
CA MET A 59 -4.94 5.22 3.93
C MET A 59 -5.79 3.95 3.79
N ARG A 60 -5.99 3.22 4.90
CA ARG A 60 -6.84 2.01 4.91
C ARG A 60 -8.28 2.35 4.50
N VAL A 61 -8.89 3.35 5.13
CA VAL A 61 -10.26 3.77 4.80
C VAL A 61 -10.35 4.22 3.35
N ALA A 62 -9.38 4.98 2.83
CA ALA A 62 -9.38 5.42 1.44
C ALA A 62 -9.36 4.24 0.44
N VAL A 63 -8.52 3.23 0.68
CA VAL A 63 -8.45 2.04 -0.18
C VAL A 63 -9.73 1.22 -0.12
N TYR A 64 -10.29 0.99 1.09
CA TYR A 64 -11.57 0.27 1.22
C TYR A 64 -12.71 1.01 0.52
N LEU A 65 -12.80 2.33 0.69
CA LEU A 65 -13.81 3.14 0.01
C LEU A 65 -13.64 3.10 -1.50
N PHE A 66 -12.41 3.18 -2.01
CA PHE A 66 -12.13 3.11 -3.44
C PHE A 66 -12.55 1.75 -4.04
N ILE A 67 -12.21 0.65 -3.36
CA ILE A 67 -12.62 -0.70 -3.74
C ILE A 67 -14.15 -0.82 -3.70
N LEU A 68 -14.82 -0.34 -2.65
CA LEU A 68 -16.27 -0.38 -2.52
C LEU A 68 -16.97 0.43 -3.62
N ILE A 69 -16.44 1.60 -3.99
CA ILE A 69 -16.96 2.42 -5.09
C ILE A 69 -16.82 1.68 -6.42
N ILE A 70 -15.68 1.04 -6.67
CA ILE A 70 -15.47 0.25 -7.89
C ILE A 70 -16.41 -0.96 -7.91
N LEU A 71 -16.55 -1.67 -6.80
CA LEU A 71 -17.43 -2.83 -6.70
C LEU A 71 -18.89 -2.45 -6.92
N ASP A 72 -19.36 -1.35 -6.33
CA ASP A 72 -20.73 -0.85 -6.54
C ASP A 72 -20.98 -0.51 -8.02
N ARG A 73 -20.00 0.12 -8.69
CA ARG A 73 -20.08 0.42 -10.12
C ARG A 73 -20.04 -0.83 -11.00
N LEU A 74 -19.29 -1.85 -10.62
CA LEU A 74 -19.22 -3.11 -11.36
C LEU A 74 -20.49 -3.95 -11.17
N LEU A 75 -21.08 -3.96 -9.98
CA LEU A 75 -22.31 -4.70 -9.66
C LEU A 75 -23.54 -4.12 -10.39
N LEU A 76 -23.59 -2.81 -10.62
CA LEU A 76 -24.67 -2.15 -11.35
C LEU A 76 -24.54 -2.24 -12.89
N SER A 77 -23.41 -2.75 -13.40
CA SER A 77 -23.20 -2.91 -14.84
C SER A 77 -23.69 -4.28 -15.33
N SER A 78 -24.84 -4.27 -16.03
CA SER A 78 -25.49 -5.50 -16.53
C SER A 78 -24.66 -6.30 -17.54
N GLU A 79 -23.62 -5.71 -18.14
CA GLU A 79 -22.78 -6.34 -19.17
C GLU A 79 -21.64 -7.21 -18.60
N ASN A 80 -21.32 -7.10 -17.30
CA ASN A 80 -20.14 -7.73 -16.69
C ASN A 80 -20.43 -8.97 -15.83
N ARG A 81 -21.56 -9.65 -16.04
CA ARG A 81 -21.94 -10.84 -15.24
C ARG A 81 -20.94 -12.01 -15.34
N LEU A 82 -20.10 -12.06 -16.37
CA LEU A 82 -19.05 -13.06 -16.54
C LEU A 82 -17.75 -12.75 -15.76
N LEU A 83 -17.51 -11.49 -15.38
CA LEU A 83 -16.34 -11.08 -14.58
C LEU A 83 -16.55 -11.30 -13.07
N LEU A 84 -17.77 -11.65 -12.64
CA LEU A 84 -18.09 -11.97 -11.25
C LEU A 84 -17.31 -13.18 -10.70
N HIS A 85 -16.76 -14.05 -11.55
CA HIS A 85 -15.90 -15.16 -11.11
C HIS A 85 -14.46 -14.74 -10.74
N ILE A 86 -14.06 -13.48 -10.97
CA ILE A 86 -12.70 -12.98 -10.66
C ILE A 86 -12.77 -11.86 -9.60
N ILE A 87 -13.77 -11.88 -8.72
CA ILE A 87 -13.86 -10.90 -7.62
C ILE A 87 -13.31 -11.51 -6.32
N VAL A 88 -12.07 -11.12 -6.05
CA VAL A 88 -11.44 -10.89 -4.74
C VAL A 88 -11.45 -12.07 -3.76
N VAL A 89 -10.43 -12.93 -3.91
CA VAL A 89 -9.82 -13.63 -2.77
C VAL A 89 -8.71 -12.71 -2.23
N LEU A 90 -9.09 -11.79 -1.34
CA LEU A 90 -8.15 -11.10 -0.46
C LEU A 90 -8.75 -11.08 0.94
N SER A 91 -8.78 -12.26 1.57
CA SER A 91 -8.98 -12.38 3.02
C SER A 91 -8.47 -13.74 3.48
N GLY A 92 -7.40 -13.73 4.28
CA GLY A 92 -7.06 -14.86 5.17
C GLY A 92 -5.90 -15.74 4.74
N GLY A 93 -4.72 -15.16 4.46
CA GLY A 93 -3.47 -15.90 4.62
C GLY A 93 -3.18 -16.12 6.09
N SER A 94 -3.81 -17.12 6.71
CA SER A 94 -3.41 -17.66 8.02
C SER A 94 -3.60 -19.16 8.13
N ASP A 95 -3.68 -19.88 7.01
CA ASP A 95 -3.64 -21.34 7.02
C ASP A 95 -2.35 -21.79 6.32
N VAL A 96 -1.38 -22.14 7.16
CA VAL A 96 -0.27 -23.06 6.90
C VAL A 96 -0.68 -24.15 5.90
N TRP A 97 -0.01 -24.21 4.75
CA TRP A 97 0.62 -25.35 4.05
C TRP A 97 0.79 -25.05 2.56
#